data_AF-A0A834BNR8-F1
#
_entry.id   AF-A0A834BNR8-F1
#
_cell.length_a   1.000
_cell.length_b   1.000
_cell.length_c   1.000
_cell.angle_alpha   90.00
_cell.angle_beta   90.00
_cell.angle_gamma   90.00
#
_symmetry.space_group_name_H-M   'P 1'
#
loop_
_entity.id
_entity.type
_entity.pdbx_description
1 polymer ?
#
loop_
_entity_poly.entity_id
_entity_poly.type
_entity_poly.pdbx_seq_one_letter_code
_entity_poly.pdbx_strand_id
1 'polypeptide(L)'
;MDFPFEVDGLLFYHKQTHYSPGSTPLVGWLRPYMVSDILGMAVPASPLTTKPEYAGHQLQQIIEHKRSQKEGMKEKSTHKSFDNGHYELEHLSTPKVKSNPHSPDQPGTLMEN
;
A
#
# COMPACT_ATOMS: atom_id res chain seq x y z
N MET A 1 13.50 -14.80 12.58
CA MET A 1 14.10 -13.86 11.62
C MET A 1 13.68 -12.51 12.08
N ASP A 2 14.60 -11.79 12.71
CA ASP A 2 14.28 -10.54 13.39
C ASP A 2 14.95 -9.42 12.61
N PHE A 3 14.14 -8.50 12.11
CA PHE A 3 14.65 -7.28 11.52
C PHE A 3 14.92 -6.28 12.64
N PRO A 4 15.97 -5.45 12.57
CA PRO A 4 16.25 -4.43 13.57
C PRO A 4 15.26 -3.24 13.51
N PHE A 5 14.13 -3.41 12.82
CA PHE A 5 13.09 -2.41 12.57
C PHE A 5 11.71 -3.07 12.43
N GLU A 6 10.66 -2.28 12.60
CA GLU A 6 9.29 -2.71 12.32
C GLU A 6 9.10 -2.85 10.80
N VAL A 7 8.63 -4.00 10.35
CA VAL A 7 8.40 -4.27 8.93
C VAL A 7 7.01 -3.78 8.55
N ASP A 8 6.95 -2.73 7.73
CA ASP A 8 5.69 -2.27 7.15
C ASP A 8 5.16 -3.27 6.09
N GLY A 9 6.04 -3.72 5.17
CA GLY A 9 5.68 -4.66 4.11
C GLY A 9 6.83 -5.05 3.20
N LEU A 10 6.47 -5.72 2.10
CA LEU A 10 7.38 -6.40 1.18
C LEU A 10 7.23 -5.81 -0.22
N LEU A 11 8.37 -5.45 -0.83
CA LEU A 11 8.44 -5.02 -2.23
C LEU A 11 8.94 -6.16 -3.12
N PHE A 12 8.24 -6.40 -4.22
CA PHE A 12 8.54 -7.42 -5.23
C PHE A 12 8.95 -6.75 -6.53
N TYR A 13 10.26 -6.71 -6.81
CA TYR A 13 10.80 -6.13 -8.03
C TYR A 13 10.93 -7.19 -9.13
N HIS A 14 10.50 -6.86 -10.35
CA HIS A 14 10.89 -7.62 -11.53
C HIS A 14 12.39 -7.40 -11.81
N LYS A 15 13.16 -8.49 -11.97
CA LYS A 15 14.64 -8.43 -12.06
C LYS A 15 15.19 -7.56 -13.20
N GLN A 16 14.41 -7.37 -14.26
CA GLN A 16 14.80 -6.59 -15.45
C GLN A 16 14.19 -5.18 -15.47
N THR A 17 13.58 -4.74 -14.36
CA THR A 17 13.03 -3.39 -14.26
C THR A 17 14.13 -2.34 -14.24
N HIS A 18 14.01 -1.37 -15.14
CA HIS A 18 14.78 -0.13 -15.07
C HIS A 18 14.11 0.84 -14.11
N TYR A 19 14.91 1.73 -13.51
CA TYR A 19 14.35 2.80 -12.70
C TYR A 19 13.59 3.78 -13.60
N SER A 20 12.30 3.92 -13.35
CA SER A 20 11.43 4.94 -13.94
C SER A 20 10.62 5.58 -12.82
N PRO A 21 10.65 6.92 -12.65
CA PRO A 21 9.81 7.58 -11.67
C PRO A 21 8.32 7.30 -11.93
N GLY A 22 7.55 7.08 -10.86
CA GLY A 22 6.11 6.84 -10.93
C GLY A 22 5.68 5.42 -10.57
N SER A 23 4.38 5.18 -10.63
CA SER A 23 3.78 3.87 -10.36
C SER A 23 4.02 2.91 -11.52
N THR A 24 4.39 1.67 -11.21
CA THR A 24 4.68 0.64 -12.21
C THR A 24 4.19 -0.72 -11.74
N PRO A 25 3.58 -1.54 -12.62
CA PRO A 25 3.19 -2.91 -12.28
C PRO A 25 4.40 -3.83 -12.09
N LEU A 26 5.59 -3.39 -12.48
CA LEU A 26 6.82 -4.17 -12.36
C LEU A 26 7.42 -4.16 -10.94
N VAL A 27 6.80 -3.41 -10.02
CA VAL A 27 7.13 -3.39 -8.59
C VAL A 27 5.83 -3.58 -7.80
N GLY A 28 5.68 -4.73 -7.14
CA GLY A 28 4.54 -5.04 -6.28
C GLY A 28 4.81 -4.69 -4.82
N TRP A 29 3.78 -4.32 -4.06
CA TRP A 29 3.84 -4.10 -2.61
C TRP A 29 2.79 -4.96 -1.92
N LEU A 30 3.18 -5.68 -0.85
CA LEU A 30 2.25 -6.44 0.00
C LEU A 30 2.57 -6.27 1.48
N ARG A 31 1.54 -6.26 2.32
CA ARG A 31 1.73 -6.45 3.78
C ARG A 31 2.13 -7.91 4.04
N PRO A 32 2.96 -8.22 5.05
CA PRO A 32 3.51 -9.57 5.18
C PRO A 32 2.43 -10.64 5.45
N TYR A 33 1.34 -10.31 6.15
CA TYR A 33 0.20 -11.20 6.34
C TYR A 33 -0.58 -11.55 5.06
N MET A 34 -0.40 -10.79 3.97
CA MET A 34 -1.10 -11.05 2.69
C MET A 34 -0.38 -12.07 1.81
N VAL A 35 0.88 -12.40 2.12
CA VAL A 35 1.73 -13.24 1.26
C VAL A 35 1.13 -14.63 1.06
N SER A 36 0.66 -15.25 2.15
CA SER A 36 0.05 -16.59 2.09
C SER A 36 -1.18 -16.61 1.18
N ASP A 37 -2.04 -15.60 1.30
CA ASP A 37 -3.32 -15.50 0.58
C ASP A 37 -3.10 -15.22 -0.92
N ILE A 38 -2.13 -14.35 -1.26
CA ILE A 38 -1.93 -13.86 -2.63
C ILE A 38 -0.98 -14.74 -3.44
N LEU A 39 0.12 -15.21 -2.84
CA LEU A 39 1.10 -16.04 -3.54
C LEU A 39 0.79 -17.54 -3.43
N GLY A 40 -0.21 -17.93 -2.62
CA GLY A 40 -0.62 -19.33 -2.47
C GLY A 40 0.45 -20.21 -1.84
N MET A 41 1.34 -19.63 -1.03
CA MET A 41 2.46 -20.33 -0.41
C MET A 41 2.30 -20.40 1.11
N ALA A 42 2.77 -21.49 1.71
CA ALA A 42 2.79 -21.61 3.16
C ALA A 42 3.84 -20.67 3.75
N VAL A 43 3.43 -19.78 4.65
CA VAL A 43 4.31 -18.90 5.41
C VAL A 43 4.24 -19.29 6.90
N PRO A 44 5.38 -19.42 7.60
CA PRO A 44 5.38 -19.72 9.03
C PRO A 44 4.61 -18.67 9.84
N ALA A 45 3.87 -19.14 10.85
CA ALA A 45 3.19 -18.25 11.79
C ALA A 45 4.23 -17.43 12.56
N SER A 46 4.18 -16.11 12.39
CA SER A 46 5.05 -15.13 13.03
C SER A 46 4.29 -13.83 13.24
N PRO A 47 4.78 -12.90 14.08
CA PRO A 47 4.16 -11.60 14.26
C PRO A 47 3.88 -10.85 12.94
N LEU A 48 4.73 -11.03 11.93
CA LEU A 48 4.57 -10.41 10.61
C LEU A 48 3.39 -10.98 9.82
N THR A 49 3.09 -12.26 9.99
CA THR A 49 2.01 -12.95 9.27
C THR A 49 0.67 -12.86 10.00
N THR A 50 0.64 -12.34 11.22
CA THR A 50 -0.60 -12.16 11.98
C THR A 50 -1.44 -11.10 11.29
N LYS A 51 -2.61 -11.51 10.79
CA LYS A 51 -3.55 -10.61 10.15
C LYS A 51 -4.17 -9.67 11.20
N PRO A 52 -4.08 -8.35 11.04
CA PRO A 52 -4.71 -7.42 11.97
C PRO A 52 -6.23 -7.40 11.74
N GLU A 53 -7.00 -7.12 12.80
CA GLU A 53 -8.47 -7.12 12.78
C GLU A 53 -9.05 -6.23 11.65
N TYR A 54 -8.44 -5.07 11.42
CA TYR A 54 -8.90 -4.13 10.40
C TYR A 54 -8.74 -4.64 8.96
N ALA A 55 -7.87 -5.63 8.70
CA ALA A 55 -7.55 -6.08 7.34
C ALA A 55 -8.77 -6.71 6.65
N GLY A 56 -9.67 -7.35 7.40
CA GLY A 56 -10.92 -7.90 6.87
C GLY A 56 -11.83 -6.77 6.35
N HIS A 57 -12.06 -5.76 7.18
CA HIS A 57 -12.90 -4.60 6.83
C HIS A 57 -12.33 -3.80 5.67
N GLN A 58 -11.02 -3.58 5.66
CA GLN A 58 -10.32 -2.87 4.59
C GLN A 58 -10.50 -3.55 3.22
N LEU A 59 -10.34 -4.87 3.16
CA LEU A 59 -10.53 -5.61 1.91
C LEU A 59 -11.98 -5.48 1.40
N GLN A 60 -12.96 -5.55 2.31
CA GLN A 60 -14.37 -5.35 1.95
C GLN A 60 -14.62 -3.95 1.37
N GLN A 61 -14.06 -2.90 1.97
CA GLN A 61 -14.17 -1.53 1.46
C GLN A 61 -13.55 -1.37 0.07
N ILE A 62 -12.39 -1.99 -0.17
CA ILE A 62 -11.73 -1.97 -1.48
C ILE A 62 -12.56 -2.70 -2.55
N ILE A 63 -13.12 -3.87 -2.21
CA ILE A 63 -13.97 -4.63 -3.13
C ILE A 63 -15.23 -3.84 -3.49
N GLU A 64 -15.89 -3.24 -2.51
CA GLU A 64 -17.08 -2.40 -2.72
C GLU A 64 -16.76 -1.21 -3.63
N HIS A 65 -15.70 -0.46 -3.31
CA HIS A 65 -15.27 0.69 -4.12
C HIS A 65 -14.96 0.29 -5.58
N LYS A 66 -14.25 -0.82 -5.78
CA LYS A 66 -13.95 -1.34 -7.13
C LYS A 66 -15.21 -1.82 -7.87
N ARG A 67 -16.20 -2.36 -7.16
CA ARG A 67 -17.49 -2.76 -7.74
C ARG A 67 -18.28 -1.54 -8.21
N SER A 68 -18.44 -0.53 -7.36
CA SER A 68 -19.15 0.72 -7.70
C SER A 68 -18.48 1.45 -8.86
N GLN A 69 -17.14 1.48 -8.92
CA GLN A 69 -16.43 2.06 -10.07
C GLN A 69 -16.66 1.29 -11.36
N LYS A 70 -16.66 -0.05 -11.34
CA LYS A 70 -16.98 -0.85 -12.53
C LYS A 70 -18.40 -0.62 -13.05
N GLU A 71 -19.35 -0.33 -12.16
CA GLU A 71 -20.73 -0.01 -12.53
C GLU A 71 -20.86 1.41 -13.12
N GLY A 72 -20.06 2.38 -12.66
CA GLY A 72 -20.01 3.74 -13.22
C GLY A 72 -19.15 3.90 -14.49
N MET A 73 -18.18 3.00 -14.74
CA MET A 73 -17.26 3.09 -15.89
C MET A 73 -17.85 2.63 -17.22
N LYS A 74 -19.12 2.19 -17.26
CA LYS A 74 -19.79 1.76 -18.50
C LYS A 74 -20.03 2.91 -19.50
N GLU A 75 -19.81 4.18 -19.11
CA GLU A 75 -20.07 5.34 -19.97
C GLU A 75 -18.87 6.24 -20.30
N LYS A 76 -17.73 6.22 -19.60
CA LYS A 76 -16.58 7.09 -19.95
C LYS A 76 -15.22 6.42 -19.72
N SER A 77 -14.64 5.93 -20.81
CA SER A 77 -13.25 5.48 -20.88
C SER A 77 -12.30 6.69 -20.93
N THR A 78 -11.85 7.16 -19.77
CA THR A 78 -10.64 7.98 -19.70
C THR A 78 -9.77 7.44 -18.58
N HIS A 79 -8.71 6.74 -18.96
CA HIS A 79 -7.56 6.46 -18.09
C HIS A 79 -7.04 7.81 -17.57
N LYS A 80 -7.49 8.24 -16.38
CA LYS A 80 -6.85 9.33 -15.66
C LYS A 80 -5.58 8.77 -15.03
N SER A 81 -4.45 9.01 -15.68
CA SER A 81 -3.15 9.00 -15.03
C SER A 81 -3.18 10.06 -13.92
N PHE A 82 -3.10 9.61 -12.66
CA PHE A 82 -2.86 10.51 -11.54
C PHE A 82 -1.39 10.95 -11.62
N ASP A 83 -1.17 12.16 -12.09
CA ASP A 83 0.14 12.80 -12.29
C ASP A 83 0.90 13.05 -10.96
N ASN A 84 0.23 12.86 -9.81
CA ASN A 84 0.73 13.34 -8.53
C ASN A 84 1.33 12.27 -7.63
N GLY A 85 1.51 11.02 -8.10
CA GLY A 85 2.08 9.91 -7.29
C GLY A 85 1.21 9.46 -6.09
N HIS A 86 0.21 10.25 -5.72
CA HIS A 86 -1.02 9.82 -5.08
C HIS A 86 -1.60 8.64 -5.87
N TYR A 87 -1.96 7.56 -5.19
CA TYR A 87 -2.63 6.42 -5.82
C TYR A 87 -4.16 6.63 -5.76
N GLU A 88 -4.92 5.57 -5.99
CA GLU A 88 -6.39 5.63 -6.02
C GLU A 88 -7.03 5.28 -4.68
N LEU A 89 -6.32 4.55 -3.80
CA LEU A 89 -6.88 3.89 -2.61
C LEU A 89 -5.99 3.99 -1.36
N GLU A 90 -5.01 4.91 -1.30
CA GLU A 90 -4.16 5.14 -0.13
C GLU A 90 -4.98 5.45 1.14
N HIS A 91 -6.06 6.22 1.01
CA HIS A 91 -7.01 6.50 2.10
C HIS A 91 -7.69 5.26 2.67
N LEU A 92 -7.77 4.16 1.89
CA LEU A 92 -8.27 2.87 2.35
C LEU A 92 -7.16 1.91 2.78
N SER A 93 -5.88 2.18 2.49
CA SER A 93 -4.79 1.19 2.57
C SER A 93 -4.16 1.02 3.97
N THR A 94 -4.26 2.02 4.84
CA THR A 94 -3.86 1.89 6.25
C THR A 94 -4.70 2.86 7.10
N PRO A 95 -5.28 2.42 8.24
CA PRO A 95 -5.89 3.35 9.18
C PRO A 95 -4.83 4.37 9.64
N LYS A 96 -5.10 5.66 9.50
CA LYS A 96 -4.27 6.69 10.15
C LYS A 96 -4.35 6.44 11.65
N VAL A 97 -3.22 6.07 12.27
CA VAL A 97 -3.06 6.26 13.72
C VAL A 97 -3.36 7.72 13.97
N LYS A 98 -4.37 8.01 14.81
CA LYS A 98 -4.73 9.39 15.16
C LYS A 98 -3.45 10.06 15.67
N SER A 99 -2.88 10.96 14.87
CA SER A 99 -1.82 11.85 15.33
C SER A 99 -2.40 12.66 16.48
N ASN A 100 -1.87 12.48 17.69
CA ASN A 100 -2.17 13.35 18.82
C ASN A 100 -1.94 14.81 18.37
N PRO A 101 -2.88 15.75 18.61
CA PRO A 101 -2.72 17.14 18.21
C PRO A 101 -1.85 17.87 19.23
N HIS A 102 -0.55 17.55 19.32
CA HIS A 102 0.40 18.43 20.00
C HIS A 102 1.86 18.11 19.63
N SER A 103 2.43 18.82 18.66
CA SER A 103 3.80 19.36 18.74
C SER A 103 4.00 20.40 17.64
N PRO A 104 4.49 21.61 17.98
CA PRO A 104 4.69 22.70 17.04
C PRO A 104 5.89 22.45 16.12
N ASP A 105 5.80 23.05 14.95
CA ASP A 105 6.74 23.02 13.82
C ASP A 105 8.23 22.98 14.22
N GLN A 106 8.97 22.01 13.67
CA GLN A 106 10.42 22.07 13.59
C GLN A 106 10.84 22.25 12.12
N PRO A 107 11.59 23.31 11.78
CA PRO A 107 11.91 23.66 10.39
C PRO A 107 12.94 22.70 9.80
N GLY A 108 12.78 22.46 8.50
CA GLY A 108 13.51 21.46 7.72
C GLY A 108 15.03 21.63 7.74
N THR A 109 15.71 20.51 7.93
CA THR A 109 17.15 20.38 7.70
C THR A 109 17.45 20.56 6.22
N LEU A 110 18.07 21.69 5.91
CA LEU A 110 18.80 22.00 4.68
C LEU A 110 19.78 20.86 4.36
N MET A 111 19.57 20.14 3.26
CA MET A 111 20.63 19.32 2.65
C MET A 111 21.36 20.21 1.64
N GLU A 112 22.60 20.59 1.96
CA GLU A 112 23.53 21.25 1.06
C GLU A 112 24.21 20.19 0.17
N ASN A 113 24.39 20.50 -1.12
CA ASN A 113 24.99 19.62 -2.13
C ASN A 113 26.53 19.56 -2.02
#